data_AF-A0A4Q6GF66-F1
#
_entry.id   AF-A0A4Q6GF66-F1
#
_cell.length_a   1.000
_cell.length_b   1.000
_cell.length_c   1.000
_cell.angle_alpha   90.00
_cell.angle_beta   90.00
_cell.angle_gamma   90.00
#
_symmetry.space_group_name_H-M   'P 1'
#
loop_
_entity.id
_entity.type
_entity.pdbx_description
1 polymer ?
#
loop_
_entity_poly.entity_id
_entity_poly.type
_entity_poly.pdbx_seq_one_letter_code
_entity_poly.pdbx_strand_id
1 'polypeptide(L)'
;CTQGVGRPCFFQKHQTAGLERVDAVSLREEAGNNADYLVVRDAESIMELVQFNAIEFHPWGSHAETPDRANRIVFDLDPGPGVAWSEVVAAARKIRGLLEDLKLVSYVRTSGGKGLHVVVPLNPGCDWDLVKPFAHGFADTMAAMEPLKFVATASKKFRNGKIFLDYLRNGRGATSVASFSLRAREGAPVAMPLRWEELGKAKSGGAFDIKTAPRRLKALKAHPWEGIDKVKQDLEKVGKLLGAGKSK
;
A
#
# COMPACT_ATOMS: atom_id res chain seq x y z
N CYS A 1 -15.01 -11.84 6.44
CA CYS A 1 -15.94 -12.57 5.55
C CYS A 1 -16.56 -13.72 6.34
N THR A 2 -17.73 -13.51 6.97
CA THR A 2 -18.32 -14.48 7.91
C THR A 2 -18.78 -15.80 7.30
N GLN A 3 -19.00 -15.82 5.97
CA GLN A 3 -19.43 -17.01 5.23
C GLN A 3 -18.38 -17.42 4.16
N GLY A 4 -17.12 -17.04 4.35
CA GLY A 4 -16.04 -17.27 3.39
C GLY A 4 -16.04 -16.30 2.19
N VAL A 5 -15.05 -16.46 1.31
CA VAL A 5 -14.75 -15.52 0.20
C VAL A 5 -15.71 -15.60 -0.99
N GLY A 6 -16.53 -16.66 -1.07
CA GLY A 6 -17.55 -16.84 -2.11
C GLY A 6 -18.87 -16.11 -1.83
N ARG A 7 -18.97 -15.41 -0.69
CA ARG A 7 -20.14 -14.67 -0.22
C ARG A 7 -19.74 -13.22 0.07
N PRO A 8 -20.72 -12.29 0.23
CA PRO A 8 -20.43 -10.92 0.57
C PRO A 8 -19.53 -10.79 1.81
N CYS A 9 -18.48 -9.99 1.69
CA CYS A 9 -17.64 -9.57 2.79
C CYS A 9 -18.00 -8.13 3.18
N PHE A 10 -17.73 -7.77 4.43
CA PHE A 10 -17.82 -6.37 4.88
C PHE A 10 -16.42 -5.81 5.13
N PHE A 11 -16.33 -4.49 5.11
CA PHE A 11 -15.13 -3.74 5.49
C PHE A 11 -15.43 -3.02 6.81
N GLN A 12 -14.74 -3.42 7.88
CA GLN A 12 -14.92 -2.83 9.20
C GLN A 12 -13.76 -1.89 9.51
N LYS A 13 -14.12 -0.67 9.91
CA LYS A 13 -13.17 0.38 10.34
C LYS A 13 -13.16 0.53 11.86
N HIS A 14 -14.36 0.50 12.44
CA HIS A 14 -14.60 0.87 13.82
C HIS A 14 -14.68 -0.34 14.74
N GLN A 15 -14.43 -0.13 16.03
CA GLN A 15 -14.57 -1.14 17.06
C GLN A 15 -15.99 -1.67 17.15
N THR A 16 -16.14 -2.94 17.49
CA THR A 16 -17.43 -3.61 17.71
C THR A 16 -17.40 -4.31 19.06
N ALA A 17 -18.59 -4.54 19.64
CA ALA A 17 -18.72 -5.30 20.88
C ALA A 17 -18.13 -6.71 20.72
N GLY A 18 -17.48 -7.19 21.79
CA GLY A 18 -16.87 -8.52 21.87
C GLY A 18 -15.40 -8.61 21.46
N LEU A 19 -14.77 -7.50 21.06
CA LEU A 19 -13.31 -7.41 20.94
C LEU A 19 -12.73 -7.05 22.31
N GLU A 20 -11.83 -7.88 22.84
CA GLU A 20 -11.20 -7.70 24.16
C GLU A 20 -9.70 -7.36 24.06
N ARG A 21 -9.03 -7.78 22.98
CA ARG A 21 -7.58 -7.67 22.81
C ARG A 21 -7.17 -6.63 21.78
N VAL A 22 -8.06 -6.26 20.87
CA VAL A 22 -7.81 -5.19 19.90
C VAL A 22 -7.98 -3.84 20.58
N ASP A 23 -6.89 -3.09 20.61
CA ASP A 23 -6.84 -1.71 21.12
C ASP A 23 -7.64 -0.78 20.19
N ALA A 24 -7.92 0.44 20.63
CA ALA A 24 -8.64 1.43 19.84
C ALA A 24 -8.13 2.85 20.06
N VAL A 25 -8.22 3.65 19.00
CA VAL A 25 -7.96 5.09 19.06
C VAL A 25 -9.21 5.85 18.63
N SER A 26 -9.67 6.77 19.47
CA SER A 26 -10.80 7.63 19.16
C SER A 26 -10.35 8.79 18.28
N LEU A 27 -10.92 8.87 17.07
CA LEU A 27 -10.57 9.89 16.08
C LEU A 27 -11.79 10.70 15.68
N ARG A 28 -11.60 12.01 15.51
CA ARG A 28 -12.60 12.85 14.86
C ARG A 28 -12.56 12.62 13.35
N GLU A 29 -13.69 12.22 12.79
CA GLU A 29 -13.90 12.05 11.36
C GLU A 29 -14.22 13.40 10.69
N GLU A 30 -14.09 13.46 9.36
CA GLU A 30 -14.40 14.68 8.59
C GLU A 30 -15.86 15.13 8.74
N ALA A 31 -16.77 14.17 8.96
CA ALA A 31 -18.18 14.46 9.24
C ALA A 31 -18.42 15.06 10.64
N GLY A 32 -17.37 15.18 11.47
CA GLY A 32 -17.38 15.88 12.75
C GLY A 32 -17.64 14.99 13.97
N ASN A 33 -18.13 13.76 13.77
CA ASN A 33 -18.30 12.74 14.81
C ASN A 33 -16.95 12.11 15.20
N ASN A 34 -16.88 11.62 16.43
CA ASN A 34 -15.79 10.74 16.85
C ASN A 34 -16.14 9.29 16.52
N ALA A 35 -15.13 8.50 16.19
CA ALA A 35 -15.25 7.06 16.01
C ALA A 35 -13.98 6.35 16.48
N ASP A 36 -14.16 5.17 17.07
CA ASP A 36 -13.06 4.38 17.61
C ASP A 36 -12.54 3.42 16.54
N TYR A 37 -11.29 3.64 16.11
CA TYR A 37 -10.62 2.86 15.09
C TYR A 37 -9.80 1.74 15.71
N LEU A 38 -9.84 0.56 15.10
CA LEU A 38 -9.11 -0.63 15.55
C LEU A 38 -7.58 -0.42 15.47
N VAL A 39 -6.87 -0.75 16.54
CA VAL A 39 -5.41 -0.74 16.65
C VAL A 39 -4.91 -2.13 17.03
N VAL A 40 -4.11 -2.72 16.15
CA VAL A 40 -3.54 -4.05 16.37
C VAL A 40 -2.12 -3.89 16.89
N ARG A 41 -1.88 -4.34 18.13
CA ARG A 41 -0.59 -4.16 18.84
C ARG A 41 0.30 -5.40 18.80
N ASP A 42 -0.30 -6.59 18.71
CA ASP A 42 0.42 -7.85 18.80
C ASP A 42 -0.27 -8.96 18.00
N ALA A 43 0.34 -10.15 18.04
CA ALA A 43 -0.15 -11.33 17.34
C ALA A 43 -1.49 -11.84 17.92
N GLU A 44 -1.76 -11.66 19.21
CA GLU A 44 -3.00 -12.10 19.84
C GLU A 44 -4.18 -11.25 19.37
N SER A 45 -4.01 -9.92 19.24
CA SER A 45 -5.00 -9.03 18.63
C SER A 45 -5.28 -9.41 17.17
N ILE A 46 -4.26 -9.83 16.40
CA ILE A 46 -4.47 -10.35 15.03
C ILE A 46 -5.34 -11.61 15.07
N MET A 47 -5.04 -12.55 15.96
CA MET A 47 -5.79 -13.79 16.07
C MET A 47 -7.24 -13.56 16.51
N GLU A 48 -7.49 -12.58 17.38
CA GLU A 48 -8.85 -12.16 17.73
C GLU A 48 -9.62 -11.66 16.49
N LEU A 49 -9.01 -10.80 15.66
CA LEU A 49 -9.65 -10.36 14.43
C LEU A 49 -9.91 -11.52 13.45
N VAL A 50 -9.00 -12.49 13.36
CA VAL A 50 -9.19 -13.71 12.57
C VAL A 50 -10.37 -14.54 13.11
N GLN A 51 -10.51 -14.67 14.43
CA GLN A 51 -11.67 -15.30 15.07
C GLN A 51 -12.98 -14.57 14.70
N PHE A 52 -12.93 -13.25 14.51
CA PHE A 52 -14.02 -12.43 13.98
C PHE A 52 -14.11 -12.45 12.44
N ASN A 53 -13.52 -13.46 11.79
CA ASN A 53 -13.52 -13.70 10.34
C ASN A 53 -12.81 -12.63 9.50
N ALA A 54 -11.86 -11.88 10.07
CA ALA A 54 -10.99 -11.02 9.30
C ALA A 54 -10.07 -11.86 8.41
N ILE A 55 -9.98 -11.47 7.13
CA ILE A 55 -9.10 -12.10 6.14
C ILE A 55 -8.05 -11.10 5.64
N GLU A 56 -8.50 -9.87 5.35
CA GLU A 56 -7.61 -8.80 4.89
C GLU A 56 -7.42 -7.76 6.00
N PHE A 57 -6.17 -7.35 6.22
CA PHE A 57 -5.81 -6.27 7.12
C PHE A 57 -5.37 -5.07 6.29
N HIS A 58 -6.02 -3.91 6.49
CA HIS A 58 -5.76 -2.69 5.73
C HIS A 58 -5.43 -1.54 6.69
N PRO A 59 -4.20 -1.45 7.19
CA PRO A 59 -3.80 -0.36 8.08
C PRO A 59 -3.82 0.99 7.36
N TRP A 60 -4.06 2.05 8.14
CA TRP A 60 -3.82 3.42 7.73
C TRP A 60 -2.34 3.64 7.38
N GLY A 61 -2.05 4.68 6.61
CA GLY A 61 -0.68 5.14 6.36
C GLY A 61 -0.10 6.00 7.49
N SER A 62 -0.49 5.78 8.74
CA SER A 62 -0.02 6.50 9.94
C SER A 62 -0.02 5.58 11.17
N HIS A 63 0.63 6.03 12.25
CA HIS A 63 0.57 5.37 13.56
C HIS A 63 -0.63 5.88 14.36
N ALA A 64 -1.13 5.06 15.29
CA ALA A 64 -2.28 5.42 16.13
C ALA A 64 -1.97 6.63 17.04
N GLU A 65 -0.71 6.78 17.45
CA GLU A 65 -0.22 7.87 18.30
C GLU A 65 -0.10 9.20 17.54
N THR A 66 0.04 9.13 16.21
CA THR A 66 0.19 10.31 15.34
C THR A 66 -0.65 10.14 14.07
N PRO A 67 -1.99 10.06 14.19
CA PRO A 67 -2.87 9.67 13.09
C PRO A 67 -2.88 10.69 11.94
N ASP A 68 -2.58 11.95 12.24
CA ASP A 68 -2.53 13.07 11.30
C ASP A 68 -1.19 13.21 10.58
N ARG A 69 -0.21 12.34 10.89
CA ARG A 69 1.10 12.29 10.24
C ARG A 69 1.25 10.99 9.46
N ALA A 70 1.28 11.10 8.13
CA ALA A 70 1.51 9.97 7.26
C ALA A 70 2.94 9.44 7.41
N ASN A 71 3.08 8.17 7.76
CA ASN A 71 4.37 7.48 7.90
C ASN A 71 4.81 6.75 6.63
N ARG A 72 4.01 6.80 5.56
CA ARG A 72 4.33 6.21 4.27
C ARG A 72 3.51 6.77 3.12
N ILE A 73 4.02 6.59 1.91
CA ILE A 73 3.30 6.75 0.65
C ILE A 73 3.16 5.37 0.02
N VAL A 74 2.01 5.07 -0.58
CA VAL A 74 1.74 3.86 -1.34
C VAL A 74 1.30 4.24 -2.74
N PHE A 75 2.08 3.81 -3.73
CA PHE A 75 1.69 3.81 -5.14
C PHE A 75 1.16 2.42 -5.48
N ASP A 76 -0.15 2.30 -5.71
CA ASP A 76 -0.81 1.04 -6.08
C ASP A 76 -0.94 0.95 -7.60
N LEU A 77 -0.17 0.04 -8.20
CA LEU A 77 -0.17 -0.19 -9.64
C LEU A 77 -1.27 -1.20 -9.96
N ASP A 78 -2.39 -0.71 -10.49
CA ASP A 78 -3.55 -1.52 -10.85
C ASP A 78 -3.66 -1.69 -12.38
N PRO A 79 -3.14 -2.80 -12.95
CA PRO A 79 -3.18 -3.03 -14.38
C PRO A 79 -4.61 -3.26 -14.87
N GLY A 80 -5.00 -2.53 -15.90
CA GLY A 80 -6.24 -2.79 -16.62
C GLY A 80 -6.15 -4.02 -17.54
N PRO A 81 -7.25 -4.37 -18.22
CA PRO A 81 -7.28 -5.46 -19.17
C PRO A 81 -6.20 -5.31 -20.26
N GLY A 82 -5.57 -6.41 -20.65
CA GLY A 82 -4.57 -6.44 -21.73
C GLY A 82 -3.14 -6.06 -21.34
N VAL A 83 -2.90 -5.56 -20.12
CA VAL A 83 -1.54 -5.27 -19.65
C VAL A 83 -0.82 -6.54 -19.25
N ALA A 84 0.35 -6.79 -19.84
CA ALA A 84 1.17 -7.95 -19.50
C ALA A 84 1.87 -7.76 -18.14
N TRP A 85 2.10 -8.86 -17.41
CA TRP A 85 2.78 -8.79 -16.11
C TRP A 85 4.19 -8.17 -16.19
N SER A 86 4.92 -8.44 -17.27
CA SER A 86 6.22 -7.82 -17.55
C SER A 86 6.15 -6.29 -17.58
N GLU A 87 5.05 -5.72 -18.10
CA GLU A 87 4.83 -4.27 -18.11
C GLU A 87 4.56 -3.72 -16.71
N VAL A 88 3.85 -4.47 -15.86
CA VAL A 88 3.64 -4.10 -14.44
C VAL A 88 4.96 -4.07 -13.69
N VAL A 89 5.83 -5.07 -13.90
CA VAL A 89 7.18 -5.11 -13.32
C VAL A 89 8.04 -3.95 -13.83
N ALA A 90 8.00 -3.67 -15.14
CA ALA A 90 8.74 -2.54 -15.73
C ALA A 90 8.25 -1.20 -15.17
N ALA A 91 6.93 -1.02 -15.02
CA ALA A 91 6.33 0.16 -14.43
C ALA A 91 6.77 0.37 -12.97
N ALA A 92 6.75 -0.68 -12.14
CA ALA A 92 7.21 -0.59 -10.76
C ALA A 92 8.70 -0.20 -10.66
N ARG A 93 9.55 -0.74 -11.53
CA ARG A 93 10.97 -0.37 -11.61
C ARG A 93 11.18 1.07 -12.07
N LYS A 94 10.36 1.55 -13.01
CA LYS A 94 10.40 2.95 -13.43
C LYS A 94 10.02 3.90 -12.28
N ILE A 95 8.95 3.58 -11.55
CA ILE A 95 8.54 4.34 -10.36
C ILE A 95 9.66 4.36 -9.32
N ARG A 96 10.30 3.22 -9.06
CA ARG A 96 11.48 3.13 -8.18
C ARG A 96 12.59 4.09 -8.62
N GLY A 97 12.97 4.08 -9.90
CA GLY A 97 14.05 4.94 -10.42
C GLY A 97 13.73 6.43 -10.25
N LEU A 98 12.49 6.84 -10.56
CA LEU A 98 12.08 8.23 -10.35
C LEU A 98 12.06 8.63 -8.87
N LEU A 99 11.69 7.72 -7.98
CA LEU A 99 11.78 7.97 -6.53
C LEU A 99 13.24 8.08 -6.08
N GLU A 100 14.15 7.26 -6.62
CA GLU A 100 15.59 7.32 -6.35
C GLU A 100 16.21 8.65 -6.84
N ASP A 101 15.76 9.19 -7.97
CA ASP A 101 16.15 10.52 -8.45
C ASP A 101 15.73 11.61 -7.47
N LEU A 102 14.55 11.46 -6.84
CA LEU A 102 14.06 12.31 -5.76
C LEU A 102 14.68 12.00 -4.39
N LYS A 103 15.66 11.08 -4.32
CA LYS A 103 16.32 10.62 -3.09
C LYS A 103 15.36 9.96 -2.08
N LEU A 104 14.29 9.36 -2.58
CA LEU A 104 13.32 8.59 -1.80
C LEU A 104 13.57 7.09 -1.97
N VAL A 105 13.96 6.45 -0.86
CA VAL A 105 14.03 4.99 -0.80
C VAL A 105 12.61 4.42 -0.85
N SER A 106 12.43 3.37 -1.64
CA SER A 106 11.14 2.69 -1.77
C SER A 106 11.29 1.17 -1.68
N TYR A 107 10.20 0.51 -1.30
CA TYR A 107 10.08 -0.92 -1.14
C TYR A 107 8.93 -1.45 -2.01
N VAL A 108 8.96 -2.73 -2.37
CA VAL A 108 7.94 -3.33 -3.25
C VAL A 108 7.32 -4.57 -2.65
N ARG A 109 6.04 -4.78 -2.93
CA ARG A 109 5.32 -6.02 -2.63
C ARG A 109 4.33 -6.36 -3.73
N THR A 110 4.03 -7.64 -3.86
CA THR A 110 2.83 -8.05 -4.59
C THR A 110 1.59 -7.59 -3.85
N SER A 111 0.53 -7.21 -4.56
CA SER A 111 -0.72 -6.80 -3.88
C SER A 111 -1.56 -8.00 -3.40
N GLY A 112 -1.23 -9.22 -3.83
CA GLY A 112 -2.10 -10.39 -3.75
C GLY A 112 -3.24 -10.35 -4.78
N GLY A 113 -3.27 -9.33 -5.64
CA GLY A 113 -4.23 -9.18 -6.73
C GLY A 113 -3.56 -9.26 -8.09
N LYS A 114 -3.85 -8.30 -8.97
CA LYS A 114 -3.24 -8.21 -10.31
C LYS A 114 -1.96 -7.37 -10.33
N GLY A 115 -1.76 -6.54 -9.31
CA GLY A 115 -0.81 -5.44 -9.29
C GLY A 115 0.34 -5.56 -8.30
N LEU A 116 1.03 -4.42 -8.13
CA LEU A 116 2.13 -4.22 -7.20
C LEU A 116 1.87 -2.99 -6.34
N HIS A 117 2.38 -2.98 -5.12
CA HIS A 117 2.48 -1.76 -4.32
C HIS A 117 3.94 -1.34 -4.22
N VAL A 118 4.24 -0.10 -4.56
CA VAL A 118 5.51 0.57 -4.25
C VAL A 118 5.29 1.46 -3.03
N VAL A 119 6.06 1.24 -1.96
CA VAL A 119 5.87 1.86 -0.66
C VAL A 119 7.09 2.69 -0.28
N VAL A 120 6.88 3.95 0.05
CA VAL A 120 7.92 4.91 0.46
C VAL A 120 7.73 5.20 1.94
N PRO A 121 8.61 4.76 2.85
CA PRO A 121 8.51 5.13 4.26
C PRO A 121 8.78 6.62 4.46
N LEU A 122 8.13 7.25 5.44
CA LEU A 122 8.35 8.63 5.84
C LEU A 122 8.65 8.63 7.34
N ASN A 123 9.85 9.06 7.71
CA ASN A 123 10.31 9.06 9.09
C ASN A 123 11.27 10.25 9.31
N PRO A 124 10.83 11.34 9.96
CA PRO A 124 9.52 11.49 10.61
C PRO A 124 8.34 11.51 9.62
N GLY A 125 7.13 11.18 10.11
CA GLY A 125 5.92 11.26 9.29
C GLY A 125 5.60 12.69 8.83
N CYS A 126 4.94 12.83 7.69
CA CYS A 126 4.60 14.11 7.04
C CYS A 126 3.10 14.41 7.13
N ASP A 127 2.70 15.68 6.97
CA ASP A 127 1.29 16.03 6.94
C ASP A 127 0.58 15.46 5.71
N TRP A 128 -0.67 15.02 5.88
CA TRP A 128 -1.49 14.46 4.79
C TRP A 128 -1.68 15.45 3.63
N ASP A 129 -1.75 16.75 3.94
CA ASP A 129 -1.87 17.83 2.96
C ASP A 129 -0.61 18.02 2.11
N LEU A 130 0.54 17.49 2.53
CA LEU A 130 1.74 17.42 1.71
C LEU A 130 1.81 16.09 0.93
N VAL A 131 1.47 14.99 1.59
CA VAL A 131 1.62 13.64 1.06
C VAL A 131 0.65 13.33 -0.07
N LYS A 132 -0.63 13.69 0.07
CA LYS A 132 -1.65 13.43 -0.95
C LYS A 132 -1.37 14.19 -2.26
N PRO A 133 -1.07 15.51 -2.26
CA PRO A 133 -0.72 16.22 -3.48
C PRO A 133 0.59 15.74 -4.12
N PHE A 134 1.60 15.37 -3.31
CA PHE A 134 2.82 14.78 -3.86
C PHE A 134 2.54 13.47 -4.61
N ALA A 135 1.81 12.54 -4.00
CA ALA A 135 1.48 11.27 -4.63
C ALA A 135 0.63 11.46 -5.90
N HIS A 136 -0.32 12.41 -5.87
CA HIS A 136 -1.12 12.78 -7.03
C HIS A 136 -0.26 13.36 -8.16
N GLY A 137 0.57 14.37 -7.86
CA GLY A 137 1.44 15.00 -8.85
C GLY A 137 2.45 14.03 -9.46
N PHE A 138 2.96 13.08 -8.67
CA PHE A 138 3.80 11.99 -9.16
C PHE A 138 3.03 11.10 -10.15
N ALA A 139 1.80 10.71 -9.81
CA ALA A 139 0.97 9.88 -10.68
C ALA A 139 0.59 10.59 -11.98
N ASP A 140 0.24 11.88 -11.90
CA ASP A 140 -0.07 12.72 -13.07
C ASP A 140 1.14 12.90 -13.97
N THR A 141 2.32 13.13 -13.39
CA THR A 141 3.58 13.24 -14.15
C THR A 141 3.88 11.95 -14.91
N MET A 142 3.69 10.80 -14.25
CA MET A 142 3.84 9.48 -14.90
C MET A 142 2.85 9.30 -16.06
N ALA A 143 1.58 9.67 -15.86
CA ALA A 143 0.57 9.62 -16.89
C ALA A 143 0.84 10.58 -18.06
N ALA A 144 1.43 11.75 -17.80
CA ALA A 144 1.81 12.71 -18.83
C ALA A 144 3.06 12.27 -19.62
N MET A 145 4.04 11.65 -18.95
CA MET A 145 5.27 11.15 -19.59
C MET A 145 5.01 9.93 -20.48
N GLU A 146 4.11 9.04 -20.08
CA GLU A 146 3.79 7.81 -20.82
C GLU A 146 2.26 7.58 -20.89
N PRO A 147 1.51 8.43 -21.61
CA PRO A 147 0.05 8.43 -21.63
C PRO A 147 -0.55 7.17 -22.27
N LEU A 148 0.24 6.42 -23.04
CA LEU A 148 -0.15 5.13 -23.59
C LEU A 148 -0.03 3.98 -22.60
N LYS A 149 0.74 4.13 -21.51
CA LYS A 149 0.96 3.08 -20.50
C LYS A 149 0.32 3.38 -19.16
N PHE A 150 0.19 4.65 -18.78
CA PHE A 150 -0.30 5.05 -17.47
C PHE A 150 -1.58 5.88 -17.55
N VAL A 151 -2.35 5.81 -16.48
CA VAL A 151 -3.47 6.69 -16.21
C VAL A 151 -3.50 7.03 -14.72
N ALA A 152 -3.80 8.28 -14.38
CA ALA A 152 -3.91 8.75 -13.00
C ALA A 152 -5.37 8.97 -12.54
N THR A 153 -6.36 8.72 -13.42
CA THR A 153 -7.78 8.76 -13.06
C THR A 153 -8.31 7.38 -12.67
N ALA A 154 -9.09 7.34 -11.59
CA ALA A 154 -9.70 6.11 -11.08
C ALA A 154 -10.75 5.51 -12.04
N SER A 155 -11.22 6.23 -13.07
CA SER A 155 -12.27 5.72 -13.96
C SER A 155 -11.79 4.51 -14.77
N LYS A 156 -12.46 3.37 -14.58
CA LYS A 156 -12.13 2.09 -15.25
C LYS A 156 -12.13 2.18 -16.78
N LYS A 157 -12.94 3.07 -17.36
CA LYS A 157 -13.07 3.24 -18.81
C LYS A 157 -11.75 3.62 -19.50
N PHE A 158 -10.81 4.22 -18.77
CA PHE A 158 -9.52 4.66 -19.31
C PHE A 158 -8.38 3.68 -19.07
N ARG A 159 -8.64 2.51 -18.47
CA ARG A 159 -7.60 1.56 -18.07
C ARG A 159 -7.30 0.48 -19.11
N ASN A 160 -8.03 0.41 -20.22
CA ASN A 160 -7.78 -0.62 -21.23
C ASN A 160 -6.36 -0.47 -21.82
N GLY A 161 -5.54 -1.52 -21.70
CA GLY A 161 -4.13 -1.49 -22.08
C GLY A 161 -3.23 -0.58 -21.23
N LYS A 162 -3.70 -0.10 -20.08
CA LYS A 162 -2.95 0.85 -19.22
C LYS A 162 -2.91 0.41 -17.76
N ILE A 163 -1.91 0.89 -17.05
CA ILE A 163 -1.76 0.76 -15.61
C ILE A 163 -2.33 2.02 -14.95
N PHE A 164 -3.34 1.83 -14.10
CA PHE A 164 -3.77 2.89 -13.20
C PHE A 164 -2.77 3.00 -12.06
N LEU A 165 -2.14 4.17 -11.93
CA LEU A 165 -1.26 4.47 -10.81
C LEU A 165 -2.10 5.11 -9.71
N ASP A 166 -2.63 4.27 -8.82
CA ASP A 166 -3.54 4.68 -7.75
C ASP A 166 -2.77 5.37 -6.62
N TYR A 167 -3.01 6.68 -6.49
CA TYR A 167 -2.49 7.51 -5.41
C TYR A 167 -3.51 7.72 -4.27
N LEU A 168 -4.76 7.21 -4.40
CA LEU A 168 -5.85 7.49 -3.45
C LEU A 168 -5.66 6.80 -2.09
N ARG A 169 -4.62 5.98 -1.96
CA ARG A 169 -4.18 5.33 -0.71
C ARG A 169 -3.51 6.31 0.27
N ASN A 170 -3.25 7.54 -0.16
CA ASN A 170 -2.39 8.51 0.52
C ASN A 170 -3.14 9.69 1.16
N GLY A 171 -4.42 9.49 1.50
CA GLY A 171 -5.21 10.46 2.28
C GLY A 171 -5.42 10.00 3.72
N ARG A 172 -5.76 10.95 4.61
CA ARG A 172 -6.20 10.63 5.97
C ARG A 172 -7.39 9.67 5.92
N GLY A 173 -7.34 8.58 6.69
CA GLY A 173 -8.37 7.55 6.66
C GLY A 173 -8.32 6.56 5.51
N ALA A 174 -7.46 6.78 4.52
CA ALA A 174 -7.23 5.82 3.46
C ALA A 174 -6.35 4.67 3.96
N THR A 175 -6.54 3.50 3.36
CA THR A 175 -5.85 2.29 3.76
C THR A 175 -5.26 1.56 2.56
N SER A 176 -4.24 0.76 2.83
CA SER A 176 -3.73 -0.24 1.88
C SER A 176 -3.51 -1.54 2.63
N VAL A 177 -3.66 -2.66 1.94
CA VAL A 177 -3.43 -4.01 2.50
C VAL A 177 -2.09 -4.08 3.24
N ALA A 178 -1.99 -4.80 4.35
CA ALA A 178 -0.73 -5.00 5.06
C ALA A 178 0.17 -6.00 4.32
N SER A 179 1.49 -5.89 4.52
CA SER A 179 2.40 -6.94 4.07
C SER A 179 2.05 -8.24 4.81
N PHE A 180 2.12 -9.37 4.11
CA PHE A 180 1.70 -10.69 4.57
C PHE A 180 0.21 -10.90 4.83
N SER A 181 -0.64 -9.87 4.69
CA SER A 181 -2.08 -10.07 4.73
C SER A 181 -2.54 -10.96 3.57
N LEU A 182 -3.50 -11.84 3.87
CA LEU A 182 -4.25 -12.56 2.85
C LEU A 182 -5.16 -11.60 2.10
N ARG A 183 -5.62 -12.06 0.94
CA ARG A 183 -6.69 -11.46 0.15
C ARG A 183 -7.89 -12.40 0.15
N ALA A 184 -9.08 -11.84 0.30
CA ALA A 184 -10.36 -12.54 0.21
C ALA A 184 -10.71 -12.84 -1.25
N ARG A 185 -9.89 -13.70 -1.87
CA ARG A 185 -9.98 -14.16 -3.26
C ARG A 185 -9.73 -15.66 -3.32
N GLU A 186 -10.07 -16.27 -4.44
CA GLU A 186 -9.76 -17.68 -4.68
C GLU A 186 -8.26 -17.95 -4.49
N GLY A 187 -7.94 -19.04 -3.79
CA GLY A 187 -6.57 -19.42 -3.43
C GLY A 187 -5.99 -18.67 -2.21
N ALA A 188 -6.68 -17.65 -1.67
CA ALA A 188 -6.19 -16.80 -0.59
C ALA A 188 -4.77 -16.25 -0.85
N PRO A 189 -4.59 -15.46 -1.92
CA PRO A 189 -3.29 -14.88 -2.26
C PRO A 189 -2.81 -13.92 -1.17
N VAL A 190 -1.50 -13.69 -1.11
CA VAL A 190 -0.83 -12.91 -0.08
C VAL A 190 -0.21 -11.66 -0.68
N ALA A 191 -0.36 -10.53 0.01
CA ALA A 191 0.40 -9.32 -0.29
C ALA A 191 1.86 -9.47 0.17
N MET A 192 2.72 -10.02 -0.68
CA MET A 192 4.05 -10.50 -0.30
C MET A 192 5.11 -9.42 -0.49
N PRO A 193 5.83 -8.97 0.56
CA PRO A 193 6.99 -8.11 0.40
C PRO A 193 8.11 -8.84 -0.33
N LEU A 194 8.76 -8.12 -1.24
CA LEU A 194 9.84 -8.60 -2.07
C LEU A 194 11.03 -7.65 -1.98
N ARG A 195 12.23 -8.20 -2.20
CA ARG A 195 13.39 -7.39 -2.61
C ARG A 195 13.19 -6.95 -4.05
N TRP A 196 13.76 -5.82 -4.44
CA TRP A 196 13.63 -5.36 -5.81
C TRP A 196 14.32 -6.27 -6.83
N GLU A 197 15.41 -6.92 -6.42
CA GLU A 197 16.23 -7.80 -7.25
C GLU A 197 15.48 -9.09 -7.62
N GLU A 198 14.52 -9.52 -6.79
CA GLU A 198 13.70 -10.70 -7.05
C GLU A 198 12.36 -10.39 -7.72
N LEU A 199 11.99 -9.10 -7.89
CA LEU A 199 10.70 -8.71 -8.46
C LEU A 199 10.44 -9.35 -9.83
N GLY A 200 11.47 -9.43 -10.68
CA GLY A 200 11.37 -10.03 -12.01
C GLY A 200 11.11 -11.55 -12.01
N LYS A 201 11.26 -12.22 -10.86
CA LYS A 201 10.97 -13.66 -10.69
C LYS A 201 9.54 -13.93 -10.25
N ALA A 202 8.82 -12.92 -9.75
CA ALA A 202 7.41 -13.06 -9.42
C ALA A 202 6.61 -13.29 -10.71
N LYS A 203 5.67 -14.25 -10.69
CA LYS A 203 4.88 -14.63 -11.87
C LYS A 203 3.63 -13.77 -12.09
N SER A 204 3.14 -13.12 -11.04
CA SER A 204 1.95 -12.27 -11.04
C SER A 204 1.85 -11.47 -9.73
N GLY A 205 0.90 -10.55 -9.65
CA GLY A 205 0.56 -9.84 -8.40
C GLY A 205 -0.03 -10.73 -7.31
N GLY A 206 -0.42 -11.96 -7.65
CA GLY A 206 -0.92 -12.99 -6.73
C GLY A 206 -0.01 -14.22 -6.68
N ALA A 207 1.29 -14.07 -6.95
CA ALA A 207 2.24 -15.17 -7.06
C ALA A 207 2.45 -15.99 -5.77
N PHE A 208 1.96 -15.49 -4.63
CA PHE A 208 2.06 -16.13 -3.32
C PHE A 208 0.67 -16.26 -2.73
N ASP A 209 0.46 -17.34 -2.00
CA ASP A 209 -0.81 -17.72 -1.38
C ASP A 209 -0.61 -18.25 0.04
N ILE A 210 -1.70 -18.57 0.72
CA ILE A 210 -1.71 -19.09 2.10
C ILE A 210 -0.80 -20.33 2.29
N LYS A 211 -0.54 -21.11 1.24
CA LYS A 211 0.28 -22.34 1.32
C LYS A 211 1.76 -22.06 1.02
N THR A 212 2.03 -21.19 0.06
CA THR A 212 3.38 -20.88 -0.45
C THR A 212 4.07 -19.79 0.34
N ALA A 213 3.33 -18.84 0.91
CA ALA A 213 3.88 -17.75 1.71
C ALA A 213 4.65 -18.24 2.95
N PRO A 214 4.13 -19.17 3.80
CA PRO A 214 4.89 -19.70 4.94
C PRO A 214 6.16 -20.44 4.52
N ARG A 215 6.12 -21.17 3.38
CA ARG A 215 7.31 -21.86 2.85
C ARG A 215 8.40 -20.87 2.45
N ARG A 216 8.01 -19.79 1.77
CA ARG A 216 8.92 -18.70 1.43
C ARG A 216 9.50 -18.05 2.67
N LEU A 217 8.68 -17.73 3.68
CA LEU A 217 9.13 -17.12 4.92
C LEU A 217 10.21 -17.96 5.61
N LYS A 218 10.02 -19.29 5.69
CA LYS A 218 11.03 -20.22 6.24
C LYS A 218 12.34 -20.26 5.44
N ALA A 219 12.28 -20.00 4.14
CA ALA A 219 13.46 -20.03 3.26
C ALA A 219 14.22 -18.69 3.20
N LEU A 220 13.61 -17.58 3.65
CA LEU A 220 14.23 -16.27 3.64
C LEU A 220 15.26 -16.16 4.77
N LYS A 221 16.49 -15.77 4.42
CA LYS A 221 17.55 -15.51 5.41
C LYS A 221 17.31 -14.22 6.23
N ALA A 222 16.61 -13.27 5.64
CA ALA A 222 16.29 -11.98 6.25
C ALA A 222 15.01 -11.41 5.62
N HIS A 223 14.37 -10.47 6.31
CA HIS A 223 13.15 -9.82 5.85
C HIS A 223 13.39 -9.04 4.54
N PRO A 224 12.50 -9.13 3.52
CA PRO A 224 12.71 -8.43 2.25
C PRO A 224 12.73 -6.90 2.35
N TRP A 225 12.07 -6.34 3.38
CA TRP A 225 12.08 -4.91 3.70
C TRP A 225 12.90 -4.61 4.96
N GLU A 226 13.94 -5.41 5.23
CA GLU A 226 14.86 -5.12 6.33
C GLU A 226 15.35 -3.66 6.29
N GLY A 227 15.38 -3.00 7.45
CA GLY A 227 15.81 -1.62 7.58
C GLY A 227 14.77 -0.54 7.27
N ILE A 228 13.54 -0.89 6.86
CA ILE A 228 12.49 0.10 6.53
C ILE A 228 12.26 1.13 7.63
N ASP A 229 12.24 0.73 8.89
CA ASP A 229 12.01 1.62 10.04
C ASP A 229 13.19 2.56 10.33
N LYS A 230 14.38 2.23 9.78
CA LYS A 230 15.62 3.00 9.94
C LYS A 230 15.78 4.06 8.85
N VAL A 231 15.03 3.98 7.75
CA VAL A 231 15.09 4.97 6.67
C VAL A 231 14.61 6.31 7.22
N LYS A 232 15.42 7.37 7.06
CA LYS A 232 15.08 8.74 7.46
C LYS A 232 14.91 9.63 6.23
N GLN A 233 13.66 9.87 5.85
CA GLN A 233 13.31 10.70 4.70
C GLN A 233 11.95 11.36 4.92
N ASP A 234 11.78 12.55 4.34
CA ASP A 234 10.59 13.39 4.42
C ASP A 234 10.35 14.06 3.06
N LEU A 235 9.15 14.56 2.83
CA LEU A 235 8.81 15.26 1.58
C LEU A 235 9.19 16.73 1.57
N GLU A 236 9.46 17.35 2.73
CA GLU A 236 9.82 18.76 2.81
C GLU A 236 11.12 19.06 2.06
N LYS A 237 12.09 18.14 2.13
CA LYS A 237 13.35 18.25 1.38
C LYS A 237 13.18 18.04 -0.12
N VAL A 238 12.21 17.20 -0.53
CA VAL A 238 11.90 16.96 -1.94
C VAL A 238 11.29 18.21 -2.58
N GLY A 239 10.42 18.92 -1.86
CA GLY A 239 9.89 20.21 -2.31
C GLY A 239 10.99 21.22 -2.64
N LYS A 240 12.09 21.25 -1.86
CA LYS A 240 13.26 22.11 -2.14
C LYS A 240 14.01 21.69 -3.41
N LEU A 241 14.17 20.39 -3.66
CA LEU A 241 14.79 19.88 -4.88
C LEU A 241 13.99 20.25 -6.14
N LEU A 242 12.66 20.13 -6.08
CA LEU A 242 11.76 20.51 -7.18
C LEU A 242 11.64 22.03 -7.37
N GLY A 243 11.72 22.81 -6.28
CA GLY A 243 11.71 24.27 -6.31
C GLY A 243 13.00 24.89 -6.85
N ALA A 244 14.16 24.31 -6.53
CA ALA A 244 15.47 24.78 -7.02
C ALA A 244 15.64 24.64 -8.54
N GLY A 245 14.89 23.73 -9.19
CA GLY A 245 14.88 23.55 -10.64
C GLY A 245 14.01 24.56 -11.41
N LYS A 246 13.16 25.35 -10.73
CA LYS A 246 12.30 26.38 -11.35
C LYS A 246 12.93 27.77 -11.42
N SER A 247 14.19 27.92 -11.00
CA SER A 247 14.98 29.14 -11.15
C SER A 247 16.12 28.92 -12.15
N LYS A 248 15.77 28.63 -13.41
CA LYS A 248 16.63 28.85 -14.59
C LYS A 248 15.76 29.07 -15.81
#